data_AF-A0A9W3SZX6-F1
#
_entry.id   AF-A0A9W3SZX6-F1
#
_cell.length_a   1.000
_cell.length_b   1.000
_cell.length_c   1.000
_cell.angle_alpha   90.00
_cell.angle_beta   90.00
_cell.angle_gamma   90.00
#
_symmetry.space_group_name_H-M   'P 1'
#
loop_
_entity.id
_entity.type
_entity.pdbx_description
1 polymer ?
#
loop_
_entity_poly.entity_id
_entity_poly.type
_entity_poly.pdbx_seq_one_letter_code
_entity_poly.pdbx_strand_id
1 'polypeptide(L)'
;MSFLNCFPLKYLILDASHSILQKFSLLSKTLQQNLTEFTGLSNDLLRTYEEEFNLDISKTSGGHRRYIEKDINTFVSIKQKVQEHQVVSNLEKKLEQQTTLIQDLNEKLEKSIMLQMEMVKQMQELKQEKKQLEQIVENRNQDLINTLIEEKRKDREEREIKKTLFQRLFGR
;
A
#
# COMPACT_ATOMS: atom_id res chain seq x y z
N MET A 1 -17.99 -82.27 -59.57
CA MET A 1 -19.18 -82.05 -58.71
C MET A 1 -18.80 -82.51 -57.31
N SER A 2 -18.69 -81.71 -56.25
CA SER A 2 -19.02 -80.31 -56.00
C SER A 2 -18.22 -79.87 -54.76
N PHE A 3 -17.79 -78.63 -54.78
CA PHE A 3 -17.00 -77.94 -53.77
C PHE A 3 -17.89 -77.29 -52.69
N LEU A 4 -17.27 -77.05 -51.53
CA LEU A 4 -17.59 -76.06 -50.46
C LEU A 4 -18.58 -76.52 -49.38
N ASN A 5 -18.08 -76.95 -48.21
CA ASN A 5 -17.55 -76.14 -47.09
C ASN A 5 -18.55 -75.11 -46.52
N CYS A 6 -19.30 -75.56 -45.51
CA CYS A 6 -19.87 -74.71 -44.47
C CYS A 6 -18.75 -74.18 -43.56
N PHE A 7 -18.56 -72.86 -43.48
CA PHE A 7 -17.87 -72.19 -42.38
C PHE A 7 -18.73 -71.03 -41.85
N PRO A 8 -18.76 -70.78 -40.53
CA PRO A 8 -19.81 -69.98 -39.90
C PRO A 8 -19.49 -68.47 -39.95
N LEU A 9 -20.39 -67.70 -40.54
CA LEU A 9 -20.40 -66.23 -40.65
C LEU A 9 -20.53 -65.46 -39.31
N LYS A 10 -20.38 -66.10 -38.14
CA LYS A 10 -20.61 -65.46 -36.83
C LYS A 10 -19.43 -64.63 -36.30
N TYR A 11 -18.21 -64.78 -36.83
CA TYR A 11 -17.03 -64.11 -36.29
C TYR A 11 -16.58 -62.85 -37.03
N LEU A 12 -17.12 -62.54 -38.21
CA LEU A 12 -16.68 -61.39 -39.01
C LEU A 12 -17.37 -60.05 -38.67
N ILE A 13 -18.44 -60.07 -37.87
CA ILE A 13 -19.24 -58.87 -37.56
C ILE A 13 -18.73 -58.16 -36.28
N LEU A 14 -18.07 -58.88 -35.36
CA LEU A 14 -17.57 -58.31 -34.10
C LEU A 14 -16.26 -57.49 -34.26
N ASP A 15 -15.34 -57.89 -35.14
CA ASP A 15 -14.06 -57.17 -35.30
C ASP A 15 -14.22 -55.85 -36.06
N ALA A 16 -15.11 -55.80 -37.04
CA ALA A 16 -15.42 -54.58 -37.78
C ALA A 16 -16.03 -53.51 -36.86
N SER A 17 -16.90 -53.92 -35.95
CA SER A 17 -17.53 -53.01 -34.99
C SER A 17 -16.53 -52.50 -33.94
N HIS A 18 -15.56 -53.32 -33.51
CA HIS A 18 -14.53 -52.86 -32.56
C HIS A 18 -13.55 -51.84 -33.19
N SER A 19 -13.11 -52.05 -34.44
CA SER A 19 -12.28 -51.11 -35.19
C SER A 19 -12.98 -49.76 -35.45
N ILE A 20 -14.26 -49.81 -35.80
CA ILE A 20 -15.09 -48.61 -36.00
C ILE A 20 -15.26 -47.86 -34.68
N LEU A 21 -15.58 -48.57 -33.59
CA LEU A 21 -15.72 -47.97 -32.25
C LEU A 21 -14.40 -47.35 -31.74
N GLN A 22 -13.24 -47.98 -32.02
CA GLN A 22 -11.93 -47.39 -31.72
C GLN A 22 -11.69 -46.10 -32.51
N LYS A 23 -12.04 -46.05 -33.79
CA LYS A 23 -11.92 -44.83 -34.61
C LYS A 23 -12.85 -43.71 -34.12
N PHE A 24 -14.07 -44.03 -33.70
CA PHE A 24 -14.99 -43.06 -33.11
C PHE A 24 -14.49 -42.53 -31.76
N SER A 25 -13.89 -43.38 -30.92
CA SER A 25 -13.23 -42.99 -29.67
C SER A 25 -12.04 -42.04 -29.91
N LEU A 26 -11.23 -42.31 -30.94
CA LEU A 26 -10.13 -41.42 -31.34
C LEU A 26 -10.65 -40.08 -31.87
N LEU A 27 -11.73 -40.09 -32.66
CA LEU A 27 -12.38 -38.87 -33.18
C LEU A 27 -12.98 -37.99 -32.07
N SER A 28 -13.55 -38.59 -31.02
CA SER A 28 -14.06 -37.82 -29.88
C SER A 28 -12.93 -37.22 -29.05
N LYS A 29 -11.79 -37.93 -28.92
CA LYS A 29 -10.59 -37.41 -28.26
C LYS A 29 -10.00 -36.21 -29.01
N THR A 30 -9.95 -36.25 -30.34
CA THR A 30 -9.46 -35.13 -31.15
C THR A 30 -10.34 -33.88 -31.08
N LEU A 31 -11.68 -34.02 -30.96
CA LEU A 31 -12.57 -32.86 -30.81
C LEU A 31 -12.46 -32.19 -29.42
N GLN A 32 -12.14 -32.95 -28.37
CA GLN A 32 -11.86 -32.39 -27.04
C GLN A 32 -10.48 -31.72 -26.98
N GLN A 33 -9.48 -32.26 -27.69
CA GLN A 33 -8.17 -31.64 -27.84
C GLN A 33 -8.26 -30.28 -28.56
N ASN A 34 -9.07 -30.20 -29.61
CA ASN A 34 -9.29 -28.95 -30.36
C ASN A 34 -9.85 -27.82 -29.46
N LEU A 35 -10.73 -28.11 -28.49
CA LEU A 35 -11.31 -27.07 -27.63
C LEU A 35 -10.28 -26.44 -26.69
N THR A 36 -9.41 -27.26 -26.10
CA THR A 36 -8.29 -26.78 -25.28
C THR A 36 -7.34 -25.93 -26.13
N GLU A 37 -7.15 -26.25 -27.41
CA GLU A 37 -6.37 -25.43 -28.34
C GLU A 37 -7.04 -24.08 -28.65
N PHE A 38 -8.36 -24.03 -28.82
CA PHE A 38 -9.09 -22.78 -29.11
C PHE A 38 -9.26 -21.86 -27.90
N THR A 39 -9.54 -22.43 -26.73
CA THR A 39 -9.82 -21.65 -25.50
C THR A 39 -8.57 -21.44 -24.63
N GLY A 40 -7.55 -22.28 -24.80
CA GLY A 40 -6.38 -22.34 -23.92
C GLY A 40 -6.73 -22.75 -22.48
N LEU A 41 -7.88 -23.40 -22.26
CA LEU A 41 -8.36 -23.87 -20.95
C LEU A 41 -8.12 -25.38 -20.82
N SER A 42 -7.65 -25.82 -19.65
CA SER A 42 -7.50 -27.24 -19.37
C SER A 42 -8.87 -27.93 -19.28
N ASN A 43 -8.89 -29.23 -19.55
CA ASN A 43 -10.12 -30.03 -19.45
C ASN A 43 -10.76 -29.97 -18.05
N ASP A 44 -9.95 -29.87 -17.00
CA ASP A 44 -10.46 -29.74 -15.63
C ASP A 44 -11.12 -28.38 -15.42
N LEU A 45 -10.50 -27.30 -15.92
CA LEU A 45 -11.05 -25.95 -15.81
C LEU A 45 -12.35 -25.79 -16.61
N LEU A 46 -12.47 -26.47 -17.75
CA LEU A 46 -13.73 -26.52 -18.51
C LEU A 46 -14.85 -27.22 -17.73
N ARG A 47 -14.54 -28.26 -16.94
CA ARG A 47 -15.52 -28.91 -16.06
C ARG A 47 -15.89 -28.02 -14.88
N THR A 48 -14.89 -27.40 -14.25
CA THR A 48 -15.11 -26.44 -13.17
C THR A 48 -16.00 -25.29 -13.62
N TYR A 49 -15.75 -24.72 -14.80
CA TYR A 49 -16.59 -23.63 -15.33
C TYR A 49 -17.99 -24.11 -15.73
N GLU A 50 -18.15 -25.33 -16.25
CA GLU A 50 -19.47 -25.92 -16.49
C GLU A 50 -20.28 -25.99 -15.18
N GLU A 51 -19.67 -26.46 -14.10
CA GLU A 51 -20.30 -26.63 -12.79
C GLU A 51 -20.56 -25.28 -12.08
N GLU A 52 -19.56 -24.40 -12.04
CA GLU A 52 -19.64 -23.10 -11.35
C GLU A 52 -20.60 -22.11 -12.03
N PHE A 53 -20.62 -22.10 -13.36
CA PHE A 53 -21.47 -21.20 -14.14
C PHE A 53 -22.75 -21.86 -14.64
N ASN A 54 -23.01 -23.11 -14.24
CA ASN A 54 -24.18 -23.91 -14.60
C ASN A 54 -24.47 -23.88 -16.11
N LEU A 55 -23.44 -24.18 -16.91
CA LEU A 55 -23.52 -24.14 -18.38
C LEU A 55 -24.20 -25.40 -18.92
N ASP A 56 -25.19 -25.23 -19.79
CA ASP A 56 -25.89 -26.35 -20.43
C ASP A 56 -25.10 -26.88 -21.62
N ILE A 57 -24.20 -27.84 -21.36
CA ILE A 57 -23.36 -28.48 -22.38
C ILE A 57 -24.01 -29.77 -22.87
N SER A 58 -24.22 -29.84 -24.19
CA SER A 58 -24.77 -31.03 -24.84
C SER A 58 -23.88 -32.25 -24.63
N LYS A 59 -24.50 -33.40 -24.35
CA LYS A 59 -23.80 -34.69 -24.22
C LYS A 59 -24.26 -35.64 -25.32
N THR A 60 -23.32 -36.41 -25.84
CA THR A 60 -23.61 -37.49 -26.80
C THR A 60 -24.31 -38.63 -26.06
N SER A 61 -24.98 -39.55 -26.77
CA SER A 61 -25.62 -40.75 -26.18
C SER A 61 -24.68 -41.59 -25.29
N GLY A 62 -23.36 -41.53 -25.54
CA GLY A 62 -22.32 -42.15 -24.70
C GLY A 62 -21.84 -41.30 -23.51
N GLY A 63 -22.52 -40.21 -23.16
CA GLY A 63 -22.17 -39.33 -22.03
C GLY A 63 -21.01 -38.36 -22.28
N HIS A 64 -20.42 -38.36 -23.48
CA HIS A 64 -19.33 -37.45 -23.83
C HIS A 64 -19.83 -36.05 -24.18
N ARG A 65 -19.22 -35.03 -23.57
CA ARG A 65 -19.50 -33.60 -23.82
C ARG A 65 -19.21 -33.24 -25.28
N ARG A 66 -20.10 -32.46 -25.86
CA ARG A 66 -20.01 -31.89 -27.20
C ARG A 66 -20.22 -30.38 -27.09
N TYR A 67 -19.24 -29.65 -27.58
CA TYR A 67 -19.24 -28.19 -27.53
C TYR A 67 -19.63 -27.64 -28.90
N ILE A 68 -20.53 -26.66 -28.91
CA ILE A 68 -20.84 -25.84 -30.07
C ILE A 68 -20.09 -24.51 -29.99
N GLU A 69 -19.99 -23.80 -31.10
CA GLU A 69 -19.29 -22.50 -31.17
C GLU A 69 -19.76 -21.50 -30.10
N LYS A 70 -21.07 -21.49 -29.78
CA LYS A 70 -21.63 -20.68 -28.70
C LYS A 70 -20.97 -20.99 -27.34
N ASP A 71 -20.74 -22.27 -27.05
CA ASP A 71 -20.12 -22.70 -25.79
C ASP A 71 -18.66 -22.25 -25.73
N ILE A 72 -17.94 -22.36 -26.86
CA ILE A 72 -16.55 -21.90 -27.00
C ILE A 72 -16.46 -20.40 -26.69
N ASN A 73 -17.31 -19.59 -27.31
CA ASN A 73 -17.35 -18.15 -27.08
C ASN A 73 -17.72 -17.81 -25.63
N THR A 74 -18.61 -18.60 -25.03
CA THR A 74 -19.00 -18.45 -23.62
C THR A 74 -17.80 -18.70 -22.69
N PHE A 75 -17.05 -19.79 -22.90
CA PHE A 75 -15.84 -20.08 -22.12
C PHE A 75 -14.75 -19.01 -22.28
N VAL A 76 -14.55 -18.49 -23.49
CA VAL A 76 -13.61 -17.39 -23.75
C VAL A 76 -14.04 -16.12 -22.98
N SER A 77 -15.33 -15.79 -23.01
CA SER A 77 -15.85 -14.63 -22.27
C SER A 77 -15.72 -14.79 -20.75
N ILE A 78 -16.01 -15.98 -20.22
CA ILE A 78 -15.84 -16.30 -18.79
C ILE A 78 -14.37 -16.14 -18.40
N LYS A 79 -13.44 -16.70 -19.18
CA LYS A 79 -12.00 -16.56 -18.95
C LYS A 79 -11.57 -15.10 -18.87
N GLN A 80 -11.99 -14.27 -19.82
CA GLN A 80 -11.68 -12.84 -19.84
C GLN A 80 -12.21 -12.14 -18.59
N LYS A 81 -13.48 -12.34 -18.24
CA LYS A 81 -14.09 -11.73 -17.05
C LYS A 81 -13.42 -12.16 -15.74
N VAL A 82 -13.04 -13.42 -15.61
CA VAL A 82 -12.32 -13.92 -14.42
C VAL A 82 -10.94 -13.28 -14.32
N GLN A 83 -10.22 -13.16 -15.43
CA GLN A 83 -8.92 -12.47 -15.46
C GLN A 83 -9.05 -10.98 -15.14
N GLU A 84 -10.03 -10.29 -15.73
CA GLU A 84 -10.33 -8.89 -15.44
C GLU A 84 -10.67 -8.68 -13.97
N HIS A 85 -11.57 -9.49 -13.41
CA HIS A 85 -11.94 -9.42 -11.99
C HIS A 85 -10.74 -9.67 -11.07
N GLN A 86 -9.86 -10.61 -11.42
CA GLN A 86 -8.63 -10.85 -10.66
C GLN A 86 -7.70 -9.63 -10.69
N VAL A 87 -7.53 -8.99 -11.85
CA VAL A 87 -6.74 -7.78 -11.98
C VAL A 87 -7.36 -6.64 -11.16
N VAL A 88 -8.68 -6.42 -11.27
CA VAL A 88 -9.41 -5.41 -10.52
C VAL A 88 -9.25 -5.63 -9.01
N SER A 89 -9.51 -6.84 -8.51
CA SER A 89 -9.37 -7.16 -7.09
C SER A 89 -7.94 -6.93 -6.57
N ASN A 90 -6.93 -7.28 -7.38
CA ASN A 90 -5.53 -7.03 -7.03
C ASN A 90 -5.21 -5.53 -7.00
N LEU A 91 -5.78 -4.74 -7.92
CA LEU A 91 -5.63 -3.29 -7.93
C LEU A 91 -6.33 -2.64 -6.74
N GLU A 92 -7.54 -3.08 -6.40
CA GLU A 92 -8.29 -2.61 -5.24
C GLU A 92 -7.53 -2.86 -3.94
N LYS A 93 -6.99 -4.07 -3.74
CA LYS A 93 -6.15 -4.39 -2.58
C LYS A 93 -4.91 -3.51 -2.49
N LYS A 94 -4.23 -3.25 -3.62
CA LYS A 94 -3.07 -2.35 -3.65
C LYS A 94 -3.46 -0.91 -3.34
N LEU A 95 -4.61 -0.45 -3.83
CA LEU A 95 -5.13 0.89 -3.57
C LEU A 95 -5.49 1.06 -2.09
N GLU A 96 -6.12 0.06 -1.48
CA GLU A 96 -6.42 0.05 -0.05
C GLU A 96 -5.14 0.09 0.80
N GLN A 97 -4.14 -0.73 0.46
CA GLN A 97 -2.82 -0.68 1.10
C GLN A 97 -2.15 0.70 0.96
N GLN A 98 -2.21 1.31 -0.22
CA GLN A 98 -1.67 2.67 -0.42
C GLN A 98 -2.43 3.70 0.42
N THR A 99 -3.75 3.61 0.50
CA THR A 99 -4.59 4.55 1.25
C THR A 99 -4.28 4.50 2.74
N THR A 100 -4.14 3.29 3.30
CA THR A 100 -3.77 3.09 4.71
C THR A 100 -2.37 3.62 5.03
N LEU A 101 -1.40 3.42 4.14
CA LEU A 101 -0.05 3.98 4.29
C LEU A 101 -0.05 5.52 4.23
N ILE A 102 -0.82 6.11 3.31
CA ILE A 102 -0.97 7.57 3.22
C ILE A 102 -1.56 8.12 4.52
N GLN A 103 -2.55 7.45 5.09
CA GLN A 103 -3.15 7.86 6.36
C GLN A 103 -2.14 7.83 7.52
N ASP A 104 -1.39 6.74 7.68
CA ASP A 104 -0.36 6.64 8.73
C ASP A 104 0.76 7.68 8.57
N LEU A 105 1.19 7.94 7.33
CA LEU A 105 2.17 8.99 7.02
C LEU A 105 1.64 10.37 7.37
N ASN A 106 0.36 10.67 7.08
CA ASN A 106 -0.26 11.93 7.44
C ASN A 106 -0.36 12.09 8.96
N GLU A 107 -0.78 11.07 9.70
CA GLU A 107 -0.83 11.11 11.17
C GLU A 107 0.55 11.35 11.79
N LYS A 108 1.60 10.73 11.24
CA LYS A 108 2.99 10.96 11.66
C LYS A 108 3.45 12.39 11.34
N LEU A 109 3.08 12.90 10.17
CA LEU A 109 3.39 14.26 9.77
C LEU A 109 2.71 15.29 10.68
N GLU A 110 1.43 15.12 10.99
CA GLU A 110 0.69 15.98 11.91
C GLU A 110 1.33 16.00 13.31
N LYS A 111 1.70 14.83 13.85
CA LYS A 111 2.42 14.73 15.13
C LYS A 111 3.76 15.47 15.09
N SER A 112 4.51 15.32 14.01
CA SER A 112 5.79 16.03 13.83
C SER A 112 5.59 17.55 13.77
N ILE A 113 4.57 18.03 13.06
CA ILE A 113 4.25 19.46 12.96
C ILE A 113 3.89 20.02 14.34
N MET A 114 3.04 19.33 15.11
CA MET A 114 2.68 19.76 16.46
C MET A 114 3.90 19.88 17.38
N LEU A 115 4.81 18.89 17.35
CA LEU A 115 6.03 18.93 18.14
C LEU A 115 6.95 20.10 17.73
N GLN A 116 7.08 20.35 16.43
CA GLN A 116 7.85 21.49 15.93
C GLN A 116 7.23 22.83 16.34
N MET A 117 5.90 22.95 16.29
CA MET A 117 5.19 24.15 16.75
C MET A 117 5.42 24.42 18.25
N GLU A 118 5.34 23.38 19.08
CA GLU A 118 5.57 23.51 20.52
C GLU A 118 7.03 23.91 20.82
N MET A 119 8.00 23.32 20.11
CA MET A 119 9.41 23.68 20.25
C MET A 119 9.66 25.14 19.83
N VAL A 120 9.04 25.60 18.75
CA VAL A 120 9.13 27.00 18.31
C VAL A 120 8.53 27.94 19.35
N LYS A 121 7.40 27.57 19.96
CA LYS A 121 6.77 28.34 21.04
C LYS A 121 7.70 28.47 22.25
N GLN A 122 8.25 27.36 22.73
CA GLN A 122 9.21 27.36 23.84
C GLN A 122 10.47 28.18 23.51
N MET A 123 10.99 28.09 22.29
CA MET A 123 12.11 28.92 21.84
C MET A 123 11.78 30.42 21.86
N GLN A 124 10.55 30.80 21.49
CA GLN A 124 10.12 32.20 21.53
C GLN A 124 10.02 32.72 22.97
N GLU A 125 9.45 31.93 23.88
CA GLU A 125 9.37 32.25 25.30
C GLU A 125 10.76 32.43 25.91
N LEU A 126 11.67 31.47 25.70
CA LEU A 126 13.06 31.58 26.16
C LEU A 126 13.79 32.80 25.58
N LYS A 127 13.52 33.15 24.31
CA LYS A 127 14.11 34.32 23.67
C LYS A 127 13.61 35.62 24.29
N GLN A 128 12.33 35.67 24.69
CA GLN A 128 11.75 36.82 25.39
C GLN A 128 12.32 36.95 26.80
N GLU A 129 12.36 35.86 27.56
CA GLU A 129 12.93 35.83 28.91
C GLU A 129 14.40 36.26 28.91
N LYS A 130 15.19 35.76 27.94
CA LYS A 130 16.58 36.17 27.76
C LYS A 130 16.71 37.69 27.57
N LYS A 131 15.86 38.28 26.71
CA LYS A 131 15.87 39.73 26.48
C LYS A 131 15.49 40.52 27.74
N GLN A 132 14.52 40.02 28.52
CA GLN A 132 14.15 40.62 29.79
C GLN A 132 15.30 40.57 30.80
N LEU A 133 15.98 39.42 30.90
CA LEU A 133 17.15 39.26 31.77
C LEU A 133 18.29 40.19 31.38
N GLU A 134 18.60 40.29 30.08
CA GLU A 134 19.62 41.24 29.57
C GLU A 134 19.28 42.68 29.97
N GLN A 135 18.03 43.10 29.83
CA GLN A 135 17.59 44.44 30.25
C GLN A 135 17.71 44.65 31.76
N ILE A 136 17.35 43.65 32.57
CA ILE A 136 17.47 43.73 34.03
C ILE A 136 18.93 43.87 34.43
N VAL A 137 19.83 43.09 33.81
CA VAL A 137 21.26 43.15 34.09
C VAL A 137 21.83 44.52 33.73
N GLU A 138 21.48 45.06 32.55
CA GLU A 138 21.92 46.40 32.13
C GLU A 138 21.44 47.48 33.11
N ASN A 139 20.15 47.46 33.47
CA ASN A 139 19.59 48.42 34.42
C ASN A 139 20.31 48.37 35.77
N ARG A 140 20.55 47.17 36.31
CA ARG A 140 21.27 47.00 37.59
C ARG A 140 22.71 47.48 37.50
N ASN A 141 23.39 47.24 36.38
CA ASN A 141 24.75 47.75 36.17
C ASN A 141 24.77 49.28 36.18
N GLN A 142 23.79 49.92 35.53
CA GLN A 142 23.68 51.38 35.55
C GLN A 142 23.37 51.92 36.96
N ASP A 143 22.48 51.28 37.70
CA ASP A 143 22.15 51.66 39.09
C ASP A 143 23.38 51.58 40.01
N LEU A 144 24.21 50.54 39.85
CA LEU A 144 25.47 50.40 40.59
C LEU A 144 26.47 51.49 40.22
N ILE A 145 26.63 51.79 38.93
CA ILE A 145 27.50 52.87 38.46
C ILE A 145 27.05 54.21 39.07
N ASN A 146 25.74 54.49 39.04
CA ASN A 146 25.19 55.72 39.61
C ASN A 146 25.45 55.81 41.11
N THR A 147 25.21 54.73 41.85
CA THR A 147 25.46 54.66 43.29
C THR A 147 26.94 54.90 43.61
N LEU A 148 27.85 54.27 42.87
CA LEU A 148 29.30 54.47 43.02
C LEU A 148 29.71 55.92 42.72
N ILE A 149 29.11 56.56 41.71
CA ILE A 149 29.35 57.98 41.41
C ILE A 149 28.89 58.86 42.57
N GLU A 150 27.70 58.62 43.11
CA GLU A 150 27.15 59.37 44.24
C GLU A 150 28.00 59.22 45.51
N GLU A 151 28.41 58.01 45.85
CA GLU A 151 29.33 57.75 46.96
C GLU A 151 30.66 58.49 46.77
N LYS A 152 31.25 58.43 45.56
CA LYS A 152 32.49 59.17 45.25
C LYS A 152 32.32 60.69 45.33
N ARG A 153 31.13 61.23 45.01
CA ARG A 153 30.83 62.66 45.14
C ARG A 153 30.74 63.05 46.62
N LYS A 154 29.98 62.30 47.43
CA LYS A 154 29.87 62.51 48.88
C LYS A 154 31.22 62.44 49.58
N ASP A 155 32.06 61.45 49.23
CA ASP A 155 33.43 61.33 49.75
C ASP A 155 34.29 62.57 49.47
N ARG A 156 34.13 63.19 48.28
CA ARG A 156 34.86 64.42 47.94
C ARG A 156 34.35 65.60 48.73
N GLU A 157 33.03 65.76 48.85
CA GLU A 157 32.39 66.83 49.62
C GLU A 157 32.80 66.78 51.09
N GLU A 158 32.79 65.59 51.71
CA GLU A 158 33.26 65.41 53.09
C GLU A 158 34.73 65.81 53.28
N ARG A 159 35.61 65.47 52.32
CA ARG A 159 37.02 65.86 52.38
C ARG A 159 37.17 67.37 52.28
N GLU A 160 36.43 68.02 51.39
CA GLU A 160 36.48 69.48 51.24
C GLU A 160 35.94 70.20 52.48
N ILE A 161 34.86 69.70 53.09
CA ILE A 161 34.32 70.21 54.37
C ILE A 161 35.34 70.05 55.50
N LYS A 162 35.98 68.88 55.61
CA LYS A 162 37.02 68.62 56.63
C LYS A 162 38.22 69.57 56.45
N LYS A 163 38.68 69.80 55.22
CA LYS A 163 39.76 70.77 54.92
C LYS A 163 39.38 72.20 55.30
N THR A 164 38.19 72.66 54.92
CA THR A 164 37.73 74.02 55.24
C THR A 164 37.54 74.23 56.74
N LEU A 165 37.05 73.23 57.47
CA LEU A 165 36.98 73.25 58.94
C LEU A 165 38.36 73.32 59.58
N PHE A 166 39.32 72.49 59.15
CA PHE A 166 40.70 72.54 59.65
C PHE A 166 41.37 73.89 59.38
N GLN A 167 41.17 74.46 58.18
CA GLN A 167 41.68 75.80 57.84
C GLN A 167 41.11 76.88 58.75
N ARG A 168 39.82 76.82 59.12
CA ARG A 168 39.20 77.78 60.04
C ARG A 168 39.66 77.61 61.50
N LEU A 169 39.95 76.38 61.93
CA LEU A 169 40.31 76.08 63.31
C LEU A 169 41.80 76.30 63.62
N PHE A 170 42.69 76.07 62.65
CA PHE A 170 44.14 76.11 62.85
C PHE A 170 44.88 77.11 61.93
N GLY A 171 44.17 77.83 61.07
CA GLY A 171 44.73 78.89 60.25
C GLY A 171 44.84 80.21 61.04
N ARG A 172 45.98 80.41 61.69
CA ARG A 172 46.53 81.72 62.08
C ARG A 172 47.90 81.87 61.45
#